data_AF-A0A946I9B7-F1
#
_entry.id   AF-A0A946I9B7-F1
#
_cell.length_a   1.000
_cell.length_b   1.000
_cell.length_c   1.000
_cell.angle_alpha   90.00
_cell.angle_beta   90.00
_cell.angle_gamma   90.00
#
_symmetry.space_group_name_H-M   'P 1'
#
loop_
_entity.id
_entity.type
_entity.pdbx_description
1 polymer ?
#
loop_
_entity_poly.entity_id
_entity_poly.type
_entity_poly.pdbx_seq_one_letter_code
_entity_poly.pdbx_strand_id
1 'polypeptide(L)'
;MTDVGVAATQMSCSWESDENLDRAENLVRQAASGGASIVLVQELFETPYFPIEQCHKHRSLARPLGESEVVKRFSKLARDLEVVLPISFFEKAGEVYFNSVAMADADGTILGVYRKSHIPNAPGYQEKEYFSPGDTGFRVWNTRYGKVGVLICWDQWFPEAARCLTLMGADIIL
;
A
#
# COMPACT_ATOMS: atom_id res chain seq x y z
N MET A 1 -13.92 -24.52 -2.72
CA MET A 1 -13.16 -23.26 -2.81
C MET A 1 -14.17 -22.15 -2.66
N THR A 2 -13.95 -21.23 -1.75
CA THR A 2 -14.71 -19.98 -1.68
C THR A 2 -14.19 -19.06 -2.77
N ASP A 3 -15.10 -18.52 -3.59
CA ASP A 3 -14.73 -17.53 -4.60
C ASP A 3 -14.27 -16.24 -3.91
N VAL A 4 -13.15 -15.67 -4.36
CA VAL A 4 -12.58 -14.43 -3.80
C VAL A 4 -12.63 -13.34 -4.87
N GLY A 5 -13.41 -12.29 -4.63
CA GLY A 5 -13.45 -11.12 -5.50
C GLY A 5 -12.25 -10.20 -5.25
N VAL A 6 -11.53 -9.82 -6.30
CA VAL A 6 -10.38 -8.91 -6.21
C VAL A 6 -10.62 -7.72 -7.15
N ALA A 7 -10.31 -6.51 -6.68
CA ALA A 7 -10.42 -5.30 -7.48
C ALA A 7 -9.13 -4.48 -7.46
N ALA A 8 -8.69 -4.03 -8.64
CA ALA A 8 -7.70 -2.99 -8.80
C ALA A 8 -8.41 -1.67 -9.11
N THR A 9 -8.04 -0.61 -8.41
CA THR A 9 -8.62 0.73 -8.59
C THR A 9 -7.63 1.66 -9.30
N GLN A 10 -8.13 2.74 -9.92
CA GLN A 10 -7.29 3.73 -10.59
C GLN A 10 -7.89 5.14 -10.45
N MET A 11 -7.06 6.10 -10.06
CA MET A 11 -7.42 7.52 -9.93
C MET A 11 -6.26 8.46 -10.22
N SER A 12 -6.58 9.71 -10.56
CA SER A 12 -5.62 10.81 -10.50
C SER A 12 -5.52 11.35 -9.07
N CYS A 13 -4.34 11.87 -8.72
CA CYS A 13 -4.08 12.50 -7.42
C CYS A 13 -3.70 13.98 -7.61
N SER A 14 -4.18 14.85 -6.72
CA SER A 14 -3.81 16.27 -6.62
C SER A 14 -3.03 16.51 -5.32
N TRP A 15 -2.59 17.75 -5.05
CA TRP A 15 -1.99 18.10 -3.76
C TRP A 15 -3.01 18.29 -2.62
N GLU A 16 -4.31 18.22 -2.94
CA GLU A 16 -5.40 18.23 -1.95
C GLU A 16 -5.61 16.80 -1.43
N SER A 17 -4.85 16.44 -0.39
CA SER A 17 -4.84 15.08 0.19
C SER A 17 -6.24 14.56 0.50
N ASP A 18 -7.09 15.36 1.16
CA ASP A 18 -8.43 14.92 1.53
C ASP A 18 -9.30 14.57 0.30
N GLU A 19 -9.17 15.30 -0.81
CA GLU A 19 -9.88 14.96 -2.06
C GLU A 19 -9.41 13.63 -2.65
N ASN A 20 -8.11 13.33 -2.55
CA ASN A 20 -7.58 12.03 -2.98
C ASN A 20 -8.12 10.90 -2.11
N LEU A 21 -8.11 11.08 -0.79
CA LEU A 21 -8.62 10.08 0.16
C LEU A 21 -10.11 9.84 -0.05
N ASP A 22 -10.91 10.88 -0.28
CA ASP A 22 -12.34 10.78 -0.60
C ASP A 22 -12.57 10.02 -1.91
N ARG A 23 -11.76 10.30 -2.94
CA ARG A 23 -11.85 9.61 -4.24
C ARG A 23 -11.48 8.13 -4.13
N ALA A 24 -10.40 7.82 -3.41
CA ALA A 24 -9.97 6.44 -3.15
C ALA A 24 -11.02 5.68 -2.32
N GLU A 25 -11.58 6.29 -1.27
CA GLU A 25 -12.64 5.69 -0.46
C GLU A 25 -13.88 5.36 -1.30
N ASN A 26 -14.29 6.28 -2.19
CA ASN A 26 -15.41 6.04 -3.10
C ASN A 26 -15.15 4.86 -4.05
N LEU A 27 -13.93 4.73 -4.58
CA LEU A 27 -13.55 3.59 -5.43
C LEU A 27 -13.57 2.26 -4.65
N VAL A 28 -13.09 2.26 -3.40
CA VAL A 28 -13.15 1.08 -2.53
C VAL A 28 -14.59 0.68 -2.24
N ARG A 29 -15.47 1.65 -1.93
CA ARG A 29 -16.91 1.40 -1.73
C ARG A 29 -17.58 0.81 -2.97
N GLN A 30 -17.26 1.34 -4.16
CA GLN A 30 -17.76 0.82 -5.43
C GLN A 30 -17.30 -0.62 -5.66
N ALA A 31 -16.00 -0.90 -5.47
CA ALA A 31 -15.44 -2.24 -5.60
C ALA A 31 -16.10 -3.24 -4.64
N ALA A 32 -16.24 -2.87 -3.36
CA ALA A 32 -16.91 -3.69 -2.35
C ALA A 32 -18.38 -3.97 -2.73
N SER A 33 -19.12 -2.95 -3.19
CA SER A 33 -20.50 -3.11 -3.66
C SER A 33 -20.61 -4.02 -4.90
N GLY A 34 -19.55 -4.11 -5.70
CA GLY A 34 -19.41 -5.03 -6.83
C GLY A 34 -18.98 -6.45 -6.43
N GLY A 35 -18.85 -6.75 -5.13
CA GLY A 35 -18.49 -8.07 -4.63
C GLY A 35 -16.98 -8.29 -4.40
N ALA A 36 -16.15 -7.25 -4.48
CA ALA A 36 -14.73 -7.37 -4.15
C ALA A 36 -14.53 -7.59 -2.64
N SER A 37 -13.74 -8.60 -2.30
CA SER A 37 -13.32 -8.93 -0.94
C SER A 37 -11.93 -8.38 -0.61
N ILE A 38 -11.10 -8.17 -1.64
CA ILE A 38 -9.76 -7.57 -1.55
C ILE A 38 -9.70 -6.43 -2.56
N VAL A 39 -9.32 -5.23 -2.12
CA VAL A 39 -9.26 -4.05 -3.00
C VAL A 39 -7.87 -3.41 -2.92
N LEU A 40 -7.26 -3.17 -4.07
CA LEU A 40 -5.95 -2.53 -4.20
C LEU A 40 -6.10 -1.07 -4.65
N VAL A 41 -5.52 -0.17 -3.87
CA VAL A 41 -5.35 1.25 -4.20
C VAL A 41 -3.90 1.49 -4.62
N GLN A 42 -3.68 2.41 -5.56
CA GLN A 42 -2.36 2.72 -6.13
C GLN A 42 -1.35 3.23 -5.09
N GLU A 43 -0.05 3.08 -5.41
CA GLU A 43 1.07 3.55 -4.57
C GLU A 43 0.98 5.05 -4.27
N LEU A 44 1.27 5.44 -3.02
CA LEU A 44 1.39 6.83 -2.54
C LEU A 44 0.21 7.73 -2.94
N PHE A 45 -1.01 7.17 -2.96
CA PHE A 45 -2.23 7.83 -3.44
C PHE A 45 -2.69 9.05 -2.61
N GLU A 46 -2.02 9.37 -1.50
CA GLU A 46 -2.31 10.55 -0.68
C GLU A 46 -1.93 11.85 -1.40
N THR A 47 -0.95 11.81 -2.31
CA THR A 47 -0.43 12.99 -3.02
C THR A 47 -0.15 12.67 -4.49
N PRO A 48 0.24 13.65 -5.33
CA PRO A 48 0.88 13.34 -6.59
C PRO A 48 2.19 12.59 -6.32
N TYR A 49 2.73 11.92 -7.34
CA TYR A 49 3.99 11.21 -7.23
C TYR A 49 5.16 12.19 -7.09
N PHE A 50 5.42 12.60 -5.84
CA PHE A 50 6.44 13.57 -5.47
C PHE A 50 7.89 13.12 -5.72
N PRO A 51 8.23 11.82 -5.83
CA PRO A 51 9.58 11.40 -6.22
C PRO A 51 9.95 11.68 -7.69
N ILE A 52 9.15 12.45 -8.42
CA ILE A 52 9.53 12.96 -9.75
C ILE A 52 10.77 13.89 -9.67
N GLU A 53 10.94 14.56 -8.54
CA GLU A 53 12.04 15.50 -8.24
C GLU A 53 12.66 15.24 -6.86
N GLN A 54 13.81 15.84 -6.59
CA GLN A 54 14.45 15.85 -5.27
C GLN A 54 14.09 17.15 -4.54
N CYS A 55 13.25 17.04 -3.51
CA CYS A 55 12.82 18.16 -2.70
C CYS A 55 12.71 17.70 -1.23
N HIS A 56 13.65 18.12 -0.40
CA HIS A 56 13.70 17.73 1.02
C HIS A 56 12.41 18.08 1.80
N LYS A 57 11.64 19.07 1.34
CA LYS A 57 10.35 19.43 1.97
C LYS A 57 9.36 18.27 1.94
N HIS A 58 9.39 17.41 0.92
CA HIS A 58 8.50 16.25 0.83
C HIS A 58 8.75 15.21 1.94
N ARG A 59 9.91 15.22 2.63
CA ARG A 59 10.11 14.38 3.82
C ARG A 59 9.12 14.69 4.96
N SER A 60 8.53 15.89 4.95
CA SER A 60 7.47 16.27 5.89
C SER A 60 6.12 15.59 5.60
N LEU A 61 5.98 14.89 4.47
CA LEU A 61 4.80 14.07 4.16
C LEU A 61 4.81 12.76 4.95
N ALA A 62 5.99 12.27 5.38
CA ALA A 62 6.11 11.00 6.08
C ALA A 62 5.46 11.04 7.47
N ARG A 63 4.83 9.93 7.87
CA ARG A 63 4.23 9.75 9.20
C ARG A 63 4.63 8.41 9.81
N PRO A 64 4.84 8.33 11.13
CA PRO A 64 4.87 7.05 11.83
C PRO A 64 3.56 6.28 11.62
N LEU A 65 3.62 4.95 11.59
CA LEU A 65 2.44 4.09 11.38
C LEU A 65 1.27 4.45 12.30
N GLY A 66 1.53 4.63 13.61
CA GLY A 66 0.50 4.96 14.60
C GLY A 66 -0.10 6.37 14.46
N GLU A 67 0.54 7.25 13.69
CA GLU A 67 0.13 8.64 13.44
C GLU A 67 -0.40 8.84 12.01
N SER A 68 -0.35 7.81 11.16
CA SER A 68 -0.79 7.90 9.77
C SER A 68 -2.31 7.96 9.67
N GLU A 69 -2.84 9.12 9.30
CA GLU A 69 -4.28 9.33 9.12
C GLU A 69 -4.83 8.52 7.94
N VAL A 70 -4.06 8.34 6.87
CA VAL A 70 -4.44 7.46 5.76
C VAL A 70 -4.60 6.01 6.21
N VAL A 71 -3.67 5.48 7.02
CA VAL A 71 -3.78 4.12 7.56
C VAL A 71 -4.98 3.99 8.49
N LYS A 72 -5.20 4.94 9.41
CA LYS A 72 -6.38 4.92 10.30
C LYS A 72 -7.69 4.97 9.53
N ARG A 73 -7.80 5.87 8.56
CA ARG A 73 -9.01 6.06 7.75
C ARG A 73 -9.34 4.80 6.96
N PHE A 74 -8.36 4.22 6.27
CA PHE A 74 -8.59 3.06 5.41
C PHE A 74 -8.69 1.75 6.21
N SER A 75 -8.06 1.62 7.38
CA SER A 75 -8.32 0.51 8.32
C SER A 75 -9.77 0.50 8.81
N LYS A 76 -10.32 1.68 9.15
CA LYS A 76 -11.74 1.79 9.48
C LYS A 76 -12.62 1.42 8.29
N LEU A 77 -12.29 1.89 7.09
CA LEU A 77 -13.03 1.56 5.87
C LEU A 77 -13.02 0.06 5.56
N ALA A 78 -11.87 -0.60 5.74
CA ALA A 78 -11.72 -2.06 5.61
C ALA A 78 -12.71 -2.80 6.51
N ARG A 79 -12.79 -2.41 7.79
CA ARG A 79 -13.78 -2.96 8.74
C ARG A 79 -15.22 -2.69 8.32
N ASP A 80 -15.53 -1.44 7.99
CA ASP A 80 -16.91 -1.00 7.73
C ASP A 80 -17.48 -1.66 6.45
N LEU A 81 -16.62 -2.06 5.52
CA LEU A 81 -16.99 -2.75 4.27
C LEU A 81 -16.68 -4.26 4.28
N GLU A 82 -16.06 -4.76 5.36
CA GLU A 82 -15.54 -6.13 5.48
C GLU A 82 -14.62 -6.53 4.32
N VAL A 83 -13.70 -5.67 3.91
CA VAL A 83 -12.73 -5.93 2.82
C VAL A 83 -11.28 -5.85 3.30
N VAL A 84 -10.39 -6.60 2.68
CA VAL A 84 -8.94 -6.50 2.90
C VAL A 84 -8.38 -5.35 2.07
N LEU A 85 -7.57 -4.48 2.70
CA LEU A 85 -6.96 -3.31 2.06
C LEU A 85 -5.45 -3.22 2.36
N PRO A 86 -4.58 -3.36 1.35
CA PRO A 86 -3.22 -2.87 1.42
C PRO A 86 -3.20 -1.34 1.33
N ILE A 87 -2.71 -0.67 2.36
CA ILE A 87 -2.72 0.80 2.47
C ILE A 87 -1.31 1.34 2.25
N SER A 88 -1.03 1.85 1.06
CA SER A 88 0.25 2.49 0.74
C SER A 88 0.37 3.84 1.47
N PHE A 89 1.52 4.09 2.10
CA PHE A 89 1.80 5.35 2.80
C PHE A 89 3.30 5.63 2.88
N PHE A 90 3.65 6.90 3.08
CA PHE A 90 5.03 7.32 3.35
C PHE A 90 5.34 7.18 4.84
N GLU A 91 6.12 6.16 5.20
CA GLU A 91 6.45 5.83 6.58
C GLU A 91 7.67 6.60 7.09
N LYS A 92 7.56 7.09 8.33
CA LYS A 92 8.70 7.52 9.16
C LYS A 92 8.88 6.56 10.34
N ALA A 93 10.04 5.92 10.46
CA ALA A 93 10.39 5.02 11.56
C ALA A 93 11.70 5.48 12.22
N GLY A 94 11.58 6.19 13.34
CA GLY A 94 12.70 6.94 13.91
C GLY A 94 13.16 8.00 12.90
N GLU A 95 14.45 7.97 12.54
CA GLU A 95 15.05 8.88 11.55
C GLU A 95 15.12 8.26 10.14
N VAL A 96 14.51 7.09 9.94
CA VAL A 96 14.51 6.37 8.66
C VAL A 96 13.14 6.49 8.00
N TYR A 97 13.16 6.51 6.68
CA TYR A 97 12.02 6.79 5.83
C TYR A 97 11.81 5.65 4.86
N PHE A 98 10.57 5.19 4.68
CA PHE A 98 10.25 4.05 3.83
C PHE A 98 9.00 4.30 3.00
N ASN A 99 8.98 3.70 1.81
CA ASN A 99 7.76 3.50 1.05
C ASN A 99 7.14 2.19 1.53
N SER A 100 5.96 2.27 2.14
CA SER A 100 5.41 1.18 2.93
C SER A 100 3.98 0.89 2.58
N VAL A 101 3.56 -0.34 2.85
CA VAL A 101 2.16 -0.76 2.82
C VAL A 101 1.80 -1.38 4.17
N ALA A 102 0.72 -0.88 4.78
CA ALA A 102 0.11 -1.50 5.95
C ALA A 102 -1.03 -2.41 5.49
N MET A 103 -0.99 -3.68 5.87
CA MET A 103 -2.05 -4.64 5.50
C MET A 103 -3.19 -4.57 6.52
N ALA A 104 -4.34 -4.04 6.12
CA ALA A 104 -5.56 -4.09 6.91
C ALA A 104 -6.40 -5.32 6.52
N ASP A 105 -6.73 -6.16 7.50
CA ASP A 105 -7.70 -7.26 7.30
C ASP A 105 -9.14 -6.72 7.28
N ALA A 106 -10.09 -7.58 6.92
CA ALA A 106 -11.50 -7.26 6.79
C ALA A 106 -12.19 -6.84 8.10
N ASP A 107 -11.57 -7.04 9.26
CA ASP A 107 -12.05 -6.51 10.55
C ASP A 107 -11.41 -5.14 10.91
N GLY A 108 -10.56 -4.62 10.02
CA GLY A 108 -9.78 -3.41 10.18
C GLY A 108 -8.45 -3.60 10.93
N THR A 109 -8.13 -4.79 11.42
CA THR A 109 -6.87 -5.06 12.11
C THR A 109 -5.69 -4.87 11.16
N ILE A 110 -4.69 -4.10 11.58
CA ILE A 110 -3.42 -4.00 10.85
C ILE A 110 -2.58 -5.24 11.16
N LEU A 111 -2.43 -6.13 10.18
CA LEU A 111 -1.69 -7.39 10.30
C LEU A 111 -0.17 -7.19 10.27
N GLY A 112 0.29 -6.04 9.79
CA GLY A 112 1.70 -5.66 9.74
C GLY A 112 2.01 -4.69 8.60
N VAL A 113 3.30 -4.41 8.44
CA VAL A 113 3.83 -3.52 7.41
C VAL A 113 4.86 -4.25 6.55
N TYR A 114 4.83 -4.00 5.25
CA TYR A 114 5.91 -4.31 4.31
C TYR A 114 6.53 -3.00 3.82
N ARG A 115 7.86 -2.94 3.81
CA ARG A 115 8.66 -1.81 3.31
C ARG A 115 9.25 -2.20 1.95
N LYS A 116 9.07 -1.36 0.94
CA LYS A 116 9.52 -1.58 -0.45
C LYS A 116 10.98 -1.99 -0.50
N SER A 117 11.27 -3.14 -1.12
CA SER A 117 12.61 -3.71 -1.10
C SER A 117 13.51 -3.07 -2.15
N HIS A 118 12.99 -2.91 -3.37
CA HIS A 118 13.74 -2.41 -4.51
C HIS A 118 13.40 -0.94 -4.78
N ILE A 119 14.31 -0.04 -4.41
CA ILE A 119 14.10 1.41 -4.55
C ILE A 119 14.63 1.88 -5.92
N PRO A 120 13.76 2.36 -6.84
CA PRO A 120 14.19 2.86 -8.14
C PRO A 120 14.99 4.16 -8.02
N ASN A 121 15.81 4.43 -9.03
CA ASN A 121 16.45 5.73 -9.18
C ASN A 121 16.68 6.02 -10.66
N ALA A 122 15.80 6.83 -11.24
CA ALA A 122 15.87 7.27 -12.63
C ALA A 122 15.23 8.68 -12.76
N PRO A 123 15.47 9.42 -13.86
CA PRO A 123 14.71 10.64 -14.13
C PRO A 123 13.21 10.38 -14.06
N GLY A 124 12.50 11.15 -13.23
CA GLY A 124 11.08 10.96 -12.93
C GLY A 124 10.75 9.94 -11.84
N TYR A 125 11.74 9.22 -11.29
CA TYR A 125 11.62 8.17 -10.26
C TYR A 125 12.81 8.21 -9.29
N GLN A 126 12.98 9.33 -8.58
CA GLN A 126 14.14 9.62 -7.72
C GLN A 126 13.91 9.14 -6.28
N GLU A 127 13.39 7.93 -6.11
CA GLU A 127 12.94 7.41 -4.82
C GLU A 127 14.06 7.21 -3.79
N LYS A 128 15.31 7.01 -4.22
CA LYS A 128 16.46 6.85 -3.32
C LYS A 128 16.77 8.09 -2.48
N GLU A 129 16.24 9.26 -2.83
CA GLU A 129 16.35 10.47 -2.01
C GLU A 129 15.38 10.45 -0.80
N TYR A 130 14.31 9.66 -0.89
CA TYR A 130 13.22 9.66 0.08
C TYR A 130 13.17 8.38 0.91
N PHE A 131 13.47 7.23 0.30
CA PHE A 131 13.24 5.93 0.93
C PHE A 131 14.53 5.14 1.08
N SER A 132 14.73 4.59 2.28
CA SER A 132 15.70 3.54 2.50
C SER A 132 15.20 2.22 1.91
N PRO A 133 16.09 1.32 1.45
CA PRO A 133 15.69 -0.05 1.12
C PRO A 133 14.99 -0.72 2.31
N GLY A 134 13.87 -1.37 2.04
CA GLY A 134 13.05 -2.00 3.07
C GLY A 134 13.81 -3.08 3.85
N ASP A 135 13.52 -3.15 5.15
CA ASP A 135 14.14 -4.05 6.12
C ASP A 135 13.17 -5.12 6.65
N THR A 136 11.95 -5.18 6.13
CA THR A 136 10.92 -6.14 6.58
C THR A 136 11.12 -7.53 6.01
N GLY A 137 11.81 -7.65 4.87
CA GLY A 137 11.72 -8.78 3.96
C GLY A 137 10.34 -8.88 3.30
N PHE A 138 10.18 -9.79 2.32
CA PHE A 138 8.87 -10.06 1.71
C PHE A 138 7.89 -10.65 2.73
N ARG A 139 6.60 -10.30 2.61
CA ARG A 139 5.56 -10.67 3.58
C ARG A 139 4.33 -11.24 2.89
N VAL A 140 3.75 -12.27 3.52
CA VAL A 140 2.44 -12.83 3.19
C VAL A 140 1.62 -12.82 4.47
N TRP A 141 0.37 -12.36 4.38
CA TRP A 141 -0.55 -12.33 5.51
C TRP A 141 -1.70 -13.31 5.30
N ASN A 142 -2.07 -14.02 6.37
CA ASN A 142 -3.33 -14.75 6.40
C ASN A 142 -4.44 -13.74 6.68
N THR A 143 -5.21 -13.40 5.66
CA THR A 143 -6.36 -12.50 5.77
C THR A 143 -7.65 -13.32 5.89
N ARG A 144 -8.79 -12.67 6.16
CA ARG A 144 -10.12 -13.33 6.12
C ARG A 144 -10.37 -14.08 4.81
N TYR A 145 -9.82 -13.61 3.69
CA TYR A 145 -10.13 -14.10 2.34
C TYR A 145 -9.01 -14.91 1.67
N GLY A 146 -7.92 -15.20 2.39
CA GLY A 146 -6.81 -16.01 1.87
C GLY A 146 -5.43 -15.42 2.19
N LYS A 147 -4.39 -16.08 1.68
CA LYS A 147 -3.01 -15.63 1.86
C LYS A 147 -2.63 -14.59 0.82
N VAL A 148 -2.45 -13.35 1.26
CA VAL A 148 -2.15 -12.21 0.39
C VAL A 148 -0.72 -11.76 0.60
N GLY A 149 0.08 -11.75 -0.47
CA GLY A 149 1.36 -11.06 -0.53
C GLY A 149 1.22 -9.73 -1.27
N VAL A 150 2.02 -8.74 -0.89
CA VAL A 150 2.01 -7.42 -1.55
C VAL A 150 3.44 -7.03 -1.91
N LEU A 151 3.61 -6.53 -3.13
CA LEU A 151 4.82 -5.88 -3.62
C LEU A 151 4.50 -4.41 -3.92
N ILE A 152 5.52 -3.56 -3.87
CA ILE A 152 5.32 -2.14 -4.12
C ILE A 152 6.05 -1.76 -5.40
N CYS A 153 5.27 -1.43 -6.44
CA CYS A 153 5.73 -0.78 -7.67
C CYS A 153 6.98 -1.43 -8.26
N TRP A 154 8.16 -0.85 -8.04
CA TRP A 154 9.42 -1.32 -8.63
C TRP A 154 9.79 -2.77 -8.24
N ASP A 155 9.28 -3.27 -7.11
CA ASP A 155 9.42 -4.68 -6.74
C ASP A 155 8.87 -5.64 -7.81
N GLN A 156 7.87 -5.22 -8.60
CA GLN A 156 7.25 -6.06 -9.64
C GLN A 156 8.22 -6.51 -10.75
N TRP A 157 9.33 -5.78 -10.93
CA TRP A 157 10.33 -6.08 -11.95
C TRP A 157 11.31 -7.18 -11.53
N PHE A 158 11.22 -7.65 -10.29
CA PHE A 158 12.12 -8.65 -9.73
C PHE A 158 11.38 -9.98 -9.59
N PRO A 159 11.59 -10.95 -10.49
CA PRO A 159 10.95 -12.27 -10.41
C PRO A 159 11.19 -12.96 -9.06
N GLU A 160 12.31 -12.67 -8.41
CA GLU A 160 12.66 -13.15 -7.08
C GLU A 160 11.63 -12.71 -6.03
N ALA A 161 11.12 -11.49 -6.11
CA ALA A 161 10.13 -10.97 -5.17
C ALA A 161 8.82 -11.77 -5.26
N ALA A 162 8.29 -11.93 -6.48
CA ALA A 162 7.09 -12.73 -6.71
C ALA A 162 7.31 -14.20 -6.31
N ARG A 163 8.48 -14.78 -6.65
CA ARG A 163 8.84 -16.14 -6.26
C ARG A 163 8.88 -16.32 -4.75
N CYS A 164 9.47 -15.37 -4.01
CA CYS A 164 9.50 -15.42 -2.56
C CYS A 164 8.09 -15.44 -1.97
N LEU A 165 7.19 -14.58 -2.44
CA LEU A 165 5.79 -14.57 -1.99
C LEU A 165 5.08 -15.89 -2.29
N THR A 166 5.25 -16.45 -3.51
CA THR A 166 4.70 -17.76 -3.85
C THR A 166 5.24 -18.88 -2.96
N LEU A 167 6.55 -18.90 -2.68
CA LEU A 167 7.16 -19.90 -1.79
C LEU A 167 6.71 -19.77 -0.33
N MET A 168 6.37 -18.56 0.10
CA MET A 168 5.74 -18.30 1.40
C MET A 168 4.25 -18.68 1.44
N GLY A 169 3.68 -19.10 0.30
CA GLY A 169 2.32 -19.59 0.18
C GLY A 169 1.28 -18.51 -0.12
N ALA A 170 1.66 -17.39 -0.75
CA ALA A 170 0.69 -16.42 -1.26
C ALA A 170 -0.25 -17.08 -2.29
N ASP A 171 -1.55 -16.96 -2.06
CA ASP A 171 -2.60 -17.32 -3.03
C ASP A 171 -2.79 -16.18 -4.05
N ILE A 172 -2.60 -14.93 -3.59
CA ILE A 172 -2.73 -13.71 -4.37
C ILE A 172 -1.51 -12.82 -4.12
N ILE A 173 -0.94 -12.27 -5.20
CA ILE A 173 0.10 -11.23 -5.14
C ILE A 173 -0.51 -9.95 -5.69
N LEU A 174 -0.40 -8.88 -4.91
CA LEU A 174 -0.85 -7.52 -5.24
C LEU A 174 0.35 -6.60 -5.51
#